data_AF-K0B0N6-F1
#
_entry.id   AF-K0B0N6-F1
#
_cell.length_a   1.000
_cell.length_b   1.000
_cell.length_c   1.000
_cell.angle_alpha   90.00
_cell.angle_beta   90.00
_cell.angle_gamma   90.00
#
_symmetry.space_group_name_H-M   'P 1'
#
loop_
_entity.id
_entity.type
_entity.pdbx_description
1 polymer ?
#
loop_
_entity_poly.entity_id
_entity_poly.type
_entity_poly.pdbx_seq_one_letter_code
_entity_poly.pdbx_strand_id
1 'polypeptide(L)'
;MNDLQTKSERVDNTLVWILAFIPILAIVVSLIDIPITRMNSISSKLLIRVPAFLNVGLGIFDERKLKKIGYETKGLLPWVIWFIPVYLIKRRKLLKQKRSYDVVCIATYTMIAITLFILIIF
;
A
#
# COMPACT_ATOMS: atom_id res chain seq x y z
N MET A 1 19.96 -25.52 2.71
CA MET A 1 18.95 -24.44 2.73
C MET A 1 19.16 -23.64 4.02
N ASN A 2 19.49 -22.36 3.96
CA ASN A 2 19.77 -21.59 5.19
C ASN A 2 18.48 -21.29 5.96
N ASP A 3 18.52 -21.35 7.30
CA ASP A 3 17.40 -21.12 8.22
C ASP A 3 16.60 -19.82 7.91
N LEU A 4 17.29 -18.80 7.42
CA LEU A 4 16.66 -17.55 7.01
C LEU A 4 15.72 -17.68 5.80
N GLN A 5 16.01 -18.58 4.85
CA GLN A 5 15.13 -18.79 3.69
C GLN A 5 13.83 -19.49 4.09
N THR A 6 13.88 -20.51 4.94
CA THR A 6 12.67 -21.20 5.42
C THR A 6 11.80 -20.28 6.28
N LYS A 7 12.42 -19.34 7.01
CA LYS A 7 11.72 -18.28 7.74
C LYS A 7 11.01 -17.32 6.80
N SER A 8 11.65 -16.94 5.69
CA SER A 8 11.09 -16.02 4.69
C SER A 8 9.88 -16.58 3.95
N GLU A 9 9.86 -17.88 3.65
CA GLU A 9 8.73 -18.56 3.00
C GLU A 9 7.50 -18.65 3.90
N ARG A 10 7.69 -18.66 5.23
CA ARG A 10 6.60 -18.65 6.22
C ARG A 10 6.08 -17.24 6.56
N VAL A 11 6.72 -16.17 6.07
CA VAL A 11 6.22 -14.81 6.30
C VAL A 11 4.94 -14.62 5.48
N ASP A 12 3.83 -14.48 6.20
CA ASP A 12 2.52 -14.18 5.64
C ASP A 12 2.54 -12.88 4.80
N ASN A 13 1.99 -12.98 3.59
CA ASN A 13 1.91 -11.90 2.61
C ASN A 13 0.52 -11.25 2.54
N THR A 14 -0.42 -11.65 3.39
CA THR A 14 -1.79 -11.11 3.43
C THR A 14 -1.78 -9.60 3.62
N LEU A 15 -0.98 -9.08 4.55
CA LEU A 15 -0.89 -7.63 4.78
C LEU A 15 -0.39 -6.88 3.55
N VAL A 16 0.58 -7.44 2.83
CA VAL A 16 1.14 -6.86 1.61
C VAL A 16 0.12 -6.84 0.47
N TRP A 17 -0.70 -7.88 0.36
CA TRP A 17 -1.82 -7.89 -0.57
C TRP A 17 -2.86 -6.83 -0.24
N ILE A 18 -3.20 -6.66 1.05
CA ILE A 18 -4.10 -5.58 1.48
C ILE A 18 -3.50 -4.22 1.12
N LEU A 19 -2.22 -3.98 1.43
CA LEU A 19 -1.47 -2.77 1.05
C LEU A 19 -1.54 -2.50 -0.46
N ALA A 20 -1.34 -3.51 -1.30
CA ALA A 20 -1.37 -3.39 -2.75
C ALA A 20 -2.78 -3.08 -3.29
N PHE A 21 -3.84 -3.48 -2.59
CA PHE A 21 -5.24 -3.28 -2.99
C PHE A 21 -5.92 -2.06 -2.35
N ILE A 22 -5.35 -1.47 -1.29
CA ILE A 22 -5.87 -0.22 -0.68
C ILE A 22 -6.15 0.88 -1.72
N PRO A 23 -5.30 1.09 -2.75
CA PRO A 23 -5.60 2.04 -3.81
C PRO A 23 -6.98 1.82 -4.48
N ILE A 24 -7.36 0.57 -4.74
CA ILE A 24 -8.66 0.25 -5.34
C ILE A 24 -9.79 0.63 -4.38
N LEU A 25 -9.62 0.35 -3.09
CA LEU A 25 -10.58 0.74 -2.06
C LEU A 25 -10.77 2.27 -2.02
N ALA A 26 -9.68 3.03 -2.17
CA ALA A 26 -9.75 4.49 -2.24
C ALA A 26 -10.56 4.99 -3.44
N ILE A 27 -10.43 4.34 -4.61
CA ILE A 27 -11.23 4.67 -5.79
C ILE A 27 -12.72 4.34 -5.55
N VAL A 28 -13.04 3.16 -5.00
CA VAL A 28 -14.43 2.77 -4.72
C VAL A 28 -15.09 3.77 -3.78
N VAL A 29 -14.40 4.15 -2.70
CA VAL A 29 -14.87 5.18 -1.77
C VAL A 29 -15.07 6.52 -2.49
N SER A 30 -14.11 6.91 -3.34
CA SER A 30 -14.21 8.15 -4.11
C SER A 30 -15.38 8.16 -5.09
N LEU A 31 -15.68 7.04 -5.76
CA LEU A 31 -16.79 6.94 -6.71
C LEU A 31 -18.16 7.04 -6.03
N ILE A 32 -18.29 6.53 -4.81
CA ILE A 32 -19.50 6.66 -3.99
C ILE A 32 -19.69 8.11 -3.52
N ASP A 33 -18.59 8.83 -3.31
CA ASP A 33 -18.60 10.19 -2.76
C ASP A 33 -18.92 11.26 -3.82
N ILE A 34 -18.56 11.04 -5.08
CA ILE A 34 -18.84 11.95 -6.22
C ILE A 34 -20.33 12.35 -6.32
N PRO A 35 -21.32 11.44 -6.24
CA PRO A 35 -22.72 11.82 -6.28
C PRO A 35 -23.20 12.54 -4.99
N ILE A 36 -22.58 12.27 -3.84
CA ILE A 36 -22.99 12.81 -2.53
C ILE A 36 -22.45 14.23 -2.32
N THR A 37 -21.24 14.51 -2.78
CA THR A 37 -20.52 15.78 -2.51
C THR A 37 -20.84 16.92 -3.47
N ARG A 38 -21.61 16.68 -4.55
CA ARG A 38 -22.28 17.77 -5.30
C ARG A 38 -23.22 18.60 -4.41
N MET A 39 -23.56 18.12 -3.21
CA MET A 39 -24.47 18.79 -2.27
C MET A 39 -23.80 19.31 -0.98
N ASN A 40 -22.53 18.95 -0.66
CA ASN A 40 -21.80 19.45 0.51
C ASN A 40 -20.27 19.25 0.37
N SER A 41 -19.50 20.35 0.48
CA SER A 41 -18.07 20.43 0.11
C SER A 41 -17.06 19.99 1.18
N ILE A 42 -17.50 19.68 2.40
CA ILE A 42 -16.62 19.36 3.55
C ILE A 42 -16.35 17.84 3.68
N SER A 43 -17.25 16.97 3.21
CA SER A 43 -17.12 15.51 3.38
C SER A 43 -16.13 14.84 2.41
N SER A 44 -15.92 15.41 1.23
CA SER A 44 -15.11 14.82 0.15
C SER A 44 -13.62 14.62 0.50
N LYS A 45 -13.05 15.54 1.28
CA LYS A 45 -11.62 15.53 1.60
C LYS A 45 -11.25 14.54 2.71
N LEU A 46 -12.22 14.02 3.46
CA LEU A 46 -11.99 13.08 4.55
C LEU A 46 -12.02 11.63 4.04
N LEU A 47 -12.93 11.33 3.11
CA LEU A 47 -13.18 9.97 2.63
C LEU A 47 -12.04 9.40 1.79
N ILE A 48 -11.32 10.22 1.02
CA ILE A 48 -10.11 9.77 0.31
C ILE A 48 -8.87 9.68 1.23
N ARG A 49 -8.88 10.39 2.35
CA ARG A 49 -7.75 10.48 3.29
C ARG A 49 -7.68 9.28 4.22
N VAL A 50 -8.83 8.70 4.58
CA VAL A 50 -8.90 7.52 5.45
C VAL A 50 -8.18 6.30 4.83
N PRO A 51 -8.44 5.89 3.58
CA PRO A 51 -7.69 4.82 2.93
C PRO A 51 -6.19 5.11 2.84
N ALA A 52 -5.80 6.35 2.60
CA ALA A 52 -4.38 6.74 2.51
C ALA A 52 -3.66 6.58 3.86
N PHE A 53 -4.25 7.05 4.96
CA PHE A 53 -3.69 6.86 6.30
C PHE A 53 -3.67 5.39 6.72
N LEU A 54 -4.72 4.63 6.36
CA LEU A 54 -4.76 3.20 6.60
C LEU A 54 -3.63 2.48 5.84
N ASN A 55 -3.33 2.90 4.61
CA ASN A 55 -2.24 2.33 3.82
C ASN A 55 -0.88 2.49 4.51
N VAL A 56 -0.59 3.72 4.97
CA VAL A 56 0.65 4.01 5.71
C VAL A 56 0.69 3.24 7.04
N GLY A 57 -0.42 3.21 7.77
CA GLY A 57 -0.52 2.48 9.04
C GLY A 57 -0.25 0.98 8.89
N LEU A 58 -0.82 0.36 7.85
CA LEU A 58 -0.58 -1.05 7.53
C LEU A 58 0.87 -1.33 7.14
N GLY A 59 1.51 -0.43 6.39
CA GLY A 59 2.93 -0.58 6.04
C GLY A 59 3.85 -0.48 7.26
N ILE A 60 3.54 0.41 8.21
CA ILE A 60 4.29 0.52 9.47
C ILE A 60 4.08 -0.76 10.30
N PHE A 61 2.87 -1.31 10.31
CA PHE A 61 2.57 -2.56 11.01
C PHE A 61 3.32 -3.76 10.40
N ASP A 62 3.36 -3.88 9.07
CA ASP A 62 4.14 -4.93 8.40
C ASP A 62 5.64 -4.79 8.69
N GLU A 63 6.20 -3.57 8.65
CA GLU A 63 7.61 -3.38 9.04
C GLU A 63 7.87 -3.81 10.49
N ARG A 64 7.01 -3.43 11.43
CA ARG A 64 7.13 -3.85 12.84
C ARG A 64 7.04 -5.38 12.97
N LYS A 65 6.20 -6.04 12.19
CA LYS A 65 6.11 -7.51 12.13
C LYS A 65 7.41 -8.12 11.63
N LEU A 66 8.00 -7.59 10.56
CA LEU A 66 9.29 -8.03 10.03
C LEU A 66 10.43 -7.86 11.05
N LYS A 67 10.46 -6.72 11.75
CA LYS A 67 11.44 -6.45 12.81
C LYS A 67 11.31 -7.44 13.98
N LYS A 68 10.08 -7.77 14.40
CA LYS A 68 9.81 -8.79 15.43
C LYS A 68 10.27 -10.19 15.02
N ILE A 69 10.23 -10.51 13.72
CA ILE A 69 10.71 -11.78 13.17
C ILE A 69 12.25 -11.80 13.07
N GLY A 70 12.93 -10.69 13.39
CA GLY A 70 14.40 -10.61 13.41
C GLY A 70 15.02 -10.14 12.09
N TYR A 71 14.23 -9.60 11.16
CA TYR A 71 14.77 -8.95 9.97
C TYR A 71 15.23 -7.53 10.28
N GLU A 72 16.38 -7.13 9.74
CA GLU A 72 16.85 -5.76 9.82
C GLU A 72 16.07 -4.88 8.82
N THR A 73 15.17 -4.03 9.34
CA THR A 73 14.32 -3.16 8.52
C THR A 73 14.83 -1.72 8.43
N LYS A 74 16.11 -1.46 8.75
CA LYS A 74 16.66 -0.11 8.75
C LYS A 74 16.42 0.57 7.40
N GLY A 75 15.71 1.70 7.44
CA GLY A 75 15.42 2.49 6.25
C GLY A 75 14.27 1.98 5.38
N LEU A 76 13.40 1.07 5.84
CA LEU A 76 12.13 0.76 5.16
C LEU A 76 11.01 1.74 5.51
N LEU A 77 10.93 2.20 6.77
CA LEU A 77 9.89 3.11 7.28
C LEU A 77 9.70 4.39 6.44
N PRO A 78 10.77 5.09 6.00
CA PRO A 78 10.61 6.26 5.13
C PRO A 78 9.90 5.93 3.80
N TRP A 79 10.10 4.72 3.26
CA TRP A 79 9.46 4.29 2.03
C TRP A 79 8.00 3.93 2.25
N VAL A 80 7.61 3.44 3.43
CA VAL A 80 6.19 3.23 3.74
C VAL A 80 5.41 4.54 3.64
N ILE A 81 5.99 5.63 4.15
CA ILE A 81 5.32 6.93 4.23
C ILE A 81 5.29 7.62 2.86
N TRP A 82 6.41 7.56 2.12
CA TRP A 82 6.55 8.34 0.89
C TRP A 82 6.23 7.56 -0.38
N PHE A 83 6.60 6.27 -0.45
CA PHE A 83 6.48 5.44 -1.65
C PHE A 83 6.25 3.96 -1.31
N ILE A 84 5.00 3.60 -1.00
CA ILE A 84 4.59 2.21 -0.75
C ILE A 84 5.06 1.22 -1.84
N PRO A 85 5.01 1.55 -3.16
CA PRO A 85 5.54 0.66 -4.18
C PRO A 85 7.03 0.33 -3.97
N VAL A 86 7.85 1.33 -3.62
CA VAL A 86 9.28 1.14 -3.37
C VAL A 86 9.51 0.34 -2.08
N TYR A 87 8.69 0.57 -1.05
CA TYR A 87 8.70 -0.23 0.16
C TYR A 87 8.49 -1.72 -0.13
N LEU A 88 7.47 -2.08 -0.94
CA LEU A 88 7.20 -3.48 -1.29
C LEU A 88 8.34 -4.13 -2.09
N ILE A 89 8.98 -3.37 -2.99
CA ILE A 89 10.17 -3.84 -3.73
C ILE A 89 11.32 -4.12 -2.76
N LYS A 90 11.57 -3.25 -1.78
CA LYS A 90 12.62 -3.42 -0.76
C LYS A 90 12.32 -4.60 0.17
N ARG A 91 11.08 -4.72 0.66
CA ARG A 91 10.61 -5.87 1.44
C ARG A 91 10.82 -7.18 0.69
N ARG A 92 10.46 -7.22 -0.59
CA ARG A 92 10.68 -8.41 -1.43
C ARG A 92 12.16 -8.76 -1.52
N LYS A 93 13.04 -7.78 -1.75
CA LYS A 93 14.50 -8.01 -1.79
C LYS A 93 15.02 -8.56 -0.46
N LEU A 94 14.49 -8.07 0.66
CA LEU A 94 14.82 -8.53 2.01
C LEU A 94 14.38 -9.99 2.25
N LEU A 95 13.17 -10.35 1.80
CA LEU A 95 12.60 -11.69 2.01
C LEU A 95 12.89 -12.68 0.88
N LYS A 96 13.52 -12.25 -0.23
CA LYS A 96 13.74 -13.04 -1.46
C LYS A 96 12.47 -13.73 -2.00
N GLN A 97 11.30 -13.13 -1.79
CA GLN A 97 10.00 -13.66 -2.22
C GLN A 97 9.67 -13.34 -3.69
N LYS A 98 8.65 -14.01 -4.24
CA LYS A 98 8.17 -13.82 -5.63
C LYS A 98 7.66 -12.40 -5.89
N ARG A 99 7.72 -11.96 -7.15
CA ARG A 99 7.40 -10.59 -7.61
C ARG A 99 5.90 -10.29 -7.80
N SER A 100 5.00 -11.03 -7.18
CA SER A 100 3.57 -10.96 -7.52
C SER A 100 2.92 -9.69 -7.01
N TYR A 101 3.13 -9.35 -5.73
CA TYR A 101 2.44 -8.23 -5.08
C TYR A 101 3.02 -6.86 -5.44
N ASP A 102 4.31 -6.77 -5.83
CA ASP A 102 4.90 -5.48 -6.19
C ASP A 102 4.40 -4.98 -7.54
N VAL A 103 4.18 -5.88 -8.50
CA VAL A 103 3.57 -5.53 -9.79
C VAL A 103 2.13 -5.07 -9.60
N VAL A 104 1.34 -5.79 -8.77
CA VAL A 104 -0.04 -5.39 -8.46
C VAL A 104 -0.07 -4.02 -7.81
N CYS A 105 0.78 -3.75 -6.83
CA CYS A 105 0.85 -2.44 -6.19
C CYS A 105 1.21 -1.33 -7.19
N ILE A 106 2.14 -1.56 -8.11
CA ILE A 106 2.47 -0.57 -9.13
C ILE A 106 1.24 -0.32 -10.02
N ALA A 107 0.60 -1.38 -10.51
CA ALA A 107 -0.57 -1.28 -11.37
C ALA A 107 -1.71 -0.50 -10.71
N THR A 108 -2.01 -0.76 -9.43
CA THR A 108 -3.10 -0.09 -8.71
C THR A 108 -2.79 1.39 -8.43
N TYR A 109 -1.53 1.73 -8.13
CA TYR A 109 -1.10 3.13 -8.00
C TYR A 109 -1.10 3.87 -9.34
N THR A 110 -0.67 3.24 -10.43
CA THR A 110 -0.75 3.81 -11.78
C THR A 110 -2.20 4.07 -12.17
N MET A 111 -3.11 3.14 -11.86
CA MET A 111 -4.54 3.31 -12.11
C MET A 111 -5.11 4.52 -11.35
N ILE A 112 -4.82 4.67 -10.05
CA ILE A 112 -5.19 5.89 -9.30
C ILE A 112 -4.64 7.14 -9.97
N ALA A 113 -3.36 7.15 -10.33
CA ALA A 113 -2.72 8.33 -10.89
C ALA A 113 -3.41 8.77 -12.19
N ILE A 114 -3.78 7.81 -13.05
CA ILE A 114 -4.56 8.06 -14.27
C ILE A 114 -5.94 8.60 -13.93
N THR A 115 -6.66 7.98 -12.98
CA THR A 115 -7.99 8.46 -12.56
C THR A 115 -7.94 9.88 -12.02
N LEU A 116 -6.96 10.21 -11.17
CA LEU A 116 -6.76 11.56 -10.64
C LEU A 116 -6.40 12.55 -11.74
N PHE A 117 -5.54 12.15 -12.68
CA PHE A 117 -5.15 13.01 -13.82
C PHE A 117 -6.35 13.37 -14.70
N ILE A 118 -7.23 12.39 -14.99
CA ILE A 118 -8.47 12.62 -15.73
C ILE A 118 -9.39 13.60 -14.97
N LEU A 119 -9.58 13.40 -13.67
CA LEU A 119 -10.42 14.26 -12.83
C LEU A 119 -9.90 15.69 -12.66
N ILE A 120 -8.61 15.94 -12.90
CA ILE A 120 -8.02 17.30 -12.83
C ILE A 120 -8.21 18.05 -14.15
N ILE A 121 -8.25 17.33 -15.28
CA ILE A 121 -8.33 17.91 -16.62
C ILE A 121 -9.77 18.21 -17.05
N PHE A 122 -10.74 17.42 -16.59
CA PHE A 122 -12.17 17.54 -16.92
C PHE A 122 -12.97 18.07 -15.74
#